data_AF-A0A436R355-F1
#
_entry.id   AF-A0A436R355-F1
#
_cell.length_a   1.000
_cell.length_b   1.000
_cell.length_c   1.000
_cell.angle_alpha   90.00
_cell.angle_beta   90.00
_cell.angle_gamma   90.00
#
_symmetry.space_group_name_H-M   'P 1'
#
loop_
_entity.id
_entity.type
_entity.pdbx_description
1 polymer ?
#
loop_
_entity_poly.entity_id
_entity_poly.type
_entity_poly.pdbx_seq_one_letter_code
_entity_poly.pdbx_strand_id
1 'polypeptide(L)'
;MFRLEARTSTPAWFNLALPLIAIAATLILCSGLIAIAGAGVIEAYGVMLSASLGDSYAITETLVRAAPMIFTGLAVAIAFRAKFWNIGAEGQLLAGAVASCFVGAIPMPGTLAMLLMAIVGAAAGALVALVPATLRIKFKVDDVVSSLLLNSVIY
;
A
#
# COMPACT_ATOMS: atom_id res chain seq x y z
N MET A 1 13.98 -35.06 -17.32
CA MET A 1 13.68 -33.71 -17.87
C MET A 1 12.65 -33.08 -16.96
N PHE A 2 13.04 -32.14 -16.09
CA PHE A 2 12.10 -31.49 -15.18
C PHE A 2 11.22 -30.52 -15.98
N ARG A 3 9.90 -30.74 -15.96
CA ARG A 3 8.92 -29.86 -16.60
C ARG A 3 8.35 -28.95 -15.52
N LEU A 4 8.66 -27.66 -15.59
CA LEU A 4 8.08 -26.66 -14.70
C LEU A 4 6.61 -26.44 -15.12
N GLU A 5 5.68 -26.86 -14.28
CA GLU A 5 4.24 -26.61 -14.48
C GLU A 5 3.75 -25.53 -13.52
N ALA A 6 2.87 -24.65 -14.01
CA ALA A 6 2.27 -23.60 -13.20
C ALA A 6 1.38 -24.23 -12.13
N ARG A 7 1.67 -23.94 -10.85
CA ARG A 7 0.94 -24.50 -9.72
C ARG A 7 -0.46 -23.91 -9.65
N THR A 8 -1.48 -24.70 -9.95
CA THR A 8 -2.89 -24.27 -10.03
C THR A 8 -3.59 -24.19 -8.68
N SER A 9 -3.05 -24.85 -7.64
CA SER A 9 -3.58 -24.81 -6.27
C SER A 9 -2.47 -24.65 -5.23
N THR A 10 -2.62 -23.65 -4.37
CA THR A 10 -1.78 -23.44 -3.19
C THR A 10 -2.55 -23.88 -1.94
N PRO A 11 -2.02 -24.81 -1.14
CA PRO A 11 -2.68 -25.17 0.11
C PRO A 11 -2.65 -23.99 1.09
N ALA A 12 -3.69 -23.82 1.90
CA ALA A 12 -3.88 -22.64 2.75
C ALA A 12 -2.70 -22.36 3.70
N TRP A 13 -2.07 -23.41 4.24
CA TRP A 13 -0.89 -23.29 5.11
C TRP A 13 0.30 -22.63 4.39
N PHE A 14 0.44 -22.86 3.08
CA PHE A 14 1.54 -22.31 2.28
C PHE A 14 1.35 -20.80 2.05
N ASN A 15 0.10 -20.35 1.90
CA ASN A 15 -0.24 -18.94 1.77
C ASN A 15 0.01 -18.14 3.06
N LEU A 16 0.00 -18.81 4.22
CA LEU A 16 0.37 -18.20 5.51
C LEU A 16 1.87 -18.31 5.80
N ALA A 17 2.48 -19.45 5.49
CA ALA A 17 3.90 -19.70 5.74
C ALA A 17 4.78 -18.76 4.92
N LEU A 18 4.42 -18.47 3.67
CA LEU A 18 5.21 -17.60 2.79
C LEU A 18 5.44 -16.19 3.37
N PRO A 19 4.41 -15.41 3.75
CA PRO A 19 4.60 -14.11 4.41
C PRO A 19 5.40 -14.21 5.71
N LEU A 20 5.17 -15.23 6.53
CA LEU A 20 5.89 -15.42 7.80
C LEU A 20 7.38 -15.68 7.58
N ILE A 21 7.72 -16.51 6.59
CA ILE A 21 9.12 -16.76 6.19
C ILE A 21 9.74 -15.47 5.65
N ALA A 22 9.03 -14.68 4.85
CA ALA A 22 9.53 -13.41 4.34
C ALA A 22 9.81 -12.41 5.48
N ILE A 23 8.93 -12.33 6.48
CA ILE A 23 9.14 -11.51 7.69
C ILE A 23 10.38 -11.99 8.44
N ALA A 24 10.49 -13.29 8.71
CA ALA A 24 11.64 -13.86 9.42
C ALA A 24 12.96 -13.61 8.68
N ALA A 25 12.98 -13.83 7.36
CA ALA A 25 14.15 -13.56 6.53
C ALA A 25 14.54 -12.07 6.55
N THR A 26 13.55 -11.18 6.51
CA THR A 26 13.78 -9.72 6.60
C THR A 26 14.40 -9.35 7.95
N LEU A 27 13.88 -9.89 9.06
CA LEU A 27 14.47 -9.66 10.39
C LEU A 27 15.90 -10.20 10.46
N ILE A 28 16.18 -11.40 9.93
CA ILE A 28 17.55 -11.93 9.94
C ILE A 28 18.51 -11.02 9.15
N LEU A 29 18.10 -10.56 7.96
CA LEU A 29 18.90 -9.64 7.15
C LEU A 29 19.13 -8.30 7.84
N CYS A 30 18.09 -7.72 8.44
CA CYS A 30 18.17 -6.47 9.20
C CYS A 30 19.07 -6.62 10.44
N SER A 31 19.09 -7.79 11.09
CA SER A 31 19.97 -8.07 12.23
C SER A 31 21.44 -7.89 11.86
N GLY A 32 21.82 -8.34 10.65
CA GLY A 32 23.17 -8.13 10.12
C GLY A 32 23.51 -6.65 9.96
N LEU A 33 22.59 -5.85 9.40
CA LEU A 33 22.79 -4.40 9.25
C LEU A 33 22.91 -3.68 10.60
N ILE A 34 22.09 -4.06 11.58
CA ILE A 34 22.12 -3.49 12.94
C ILE A 34 23.45 -3.82 13.62
N ALA A 35 23.92 -5.06 13.48
CA ALA A 35 25.21 -5.48 14.03
C ALA A 35 26.39 -4.74 13.37
N ILE A 36 26.35 -4.54 12.05
CA ILE A 36 27.37 -3.75 11.32
C ILE A 36 27.37 -2.28 11.77
N ALA A 37 26.20 -1.74 12.12
CA ALA A 37 26.07 -0.39 12.68
C ALA A 37 26.57 -0.26 14.14
N GLY A 38 26.97 -1.36 14.78
CA GLY A 38 27.46 -1.39 16.16
C GLY A 38 26.38 -1.32 17.24
N ALA A 39 25.10 -1.50 16.86
CA ALA A 39 23.97 -1.49 17.79
C ALA A 39 23.60 -2.92 18.26
N GLY A 40 23.03 -3.03 19.46
CA GLY A 40 22.53 -4.30 19.98
C GLY A 40 21.29 -4.76 19.22
N VAL A 41 21.36 -5.90 18.52
CA VAL A 41 20.25 -6.44 17.72
C VAL A 41 18.98 -6.68 18.55
N ILE A 42 19.14 -7.28 19.74
CA ILE A 42 18.01 -7.58 20.64
C ILE A 42 17.38 -6.28 21.14
N GLU A 43 18.19 -5.29 21.51
CA GLU A 43 17.72 -3.99 21.98
C GLU A 43 16.98 -3.23 20.87
N ALA A 44 17.54 -3.23 19.65
CA ALA A 44 16.90 -2.62 18.48
C ALA A 44 15.51 -3.23 18.20
N TYR A 45 15.36 -4.55 18.30
CA TYR A 45 14.04 -5.18 18.16
C TYR A 45 13.12 -4.95 19.35
N GLY A 46 13.65 -4.84 20.57
CA GLY A 46 12.88 -4.44 21.74
C GLY A 46 12.30 -3.03 21.59
N VAL A 47 13.10 -2.09 21.08
CA VAL A 47 12.65 -0.73 20.75
C VAL A 47 11.63 -0.76 19.61
N MET A 48 11.87 -1.53 18.55
CA MET A 48 10.93 -1.66 17.43
C MET A 48 9.55 -2.18 17.88
N LEU A 49 9.53 -3.20 18.73
CA LEU A 49 8.30 -3.78 19.26
C LEU A 49 7.56 -2.82 20.18
N SER A 50 8.27 -2.17 21.12
CA SER A 50 7.65 -1.19 22.02
C SER A 50 7.16 0.06 21.29
N ALA A 51 7.90 0.53 20.28
CA ALA A 51 7.47 1.66 19.44
C ALA A 51 6.25 1.35 18.57
N SER A 52 5.97 0.07 18.28
CA SER A 52 4.85 -0.35 17.43
C SER A 52 3.64 -0.85 18.23
N LEU A 53 3.87 -1.51 19.38
CA LEU A 53 2.84 -2.24 20.15
C LEU A 53 2.87 -1.93 21.65
N GLY A 54 3.75 -1.04 22.12
CA GLY A 54 3.99 -0.84 23.54
C GLY A 54 2.84 -0.18 24.31
N ASP A 55 2.08 0.71 23.66
CA ASP A 55 0.92 1.36 24.25
C ASP A 55 -0.20 1.60 23.21
N SER A 56 -1.33 2.14 23.67
CA SER A 56 -2.47 2.45 22.80
C SER A 56 -2.14 3.46 21.69
N TYR A 57 -1.19 4.37 21.94
CA TYR A 57 -0.78 5.38 20.95
C TYR A 57 0.09 4.75 19.85
N ALA A 58 1.07 3.93 20.21
CA ALA A 58 1.92 3.16 19.31
C ALA A 58 1.11 2.23 18.40
N ILE A 59 0.11 1.56 18.96
CA ILE A 59 -0.83 0.72 18.18
C ILE A 59 -1.62 1.59 17.19
N THR A 60 -2.11 2.76 17.63
CA THR A 60 -2.85 3.69 16.77
C THR A 60 -1.98 4.20 15.63
N GLU A 61 -0.75 4.63 15.91
CA GLU A 61 0.22 5.06 14.89
C GLU A 61 0.55 3.94 13.89
N THR A 62 0.72 2.72 14.38
CA THR A 62 0.95 1.54 13.53
C THR A 62 -0.22 1.32 12.58
N LEU A 63 -1.46 1.41 13.08
CA LEU A 63 -2.66 1.28 12.25
C LEU A 63 -2.81 2.44 11.26
N VAL A 64 -2.50 3.68 11.65
CA VAL A 64 -2.52 4.86 10.76
C VAL A 64 -1.56 4.68 9.59
N ARG A 65 -0.38 4.10 9.82
CA ARG A 65 0.61 3.82 8.76
C ARG A 65 0.26 2.59 7.92
N ALA A 66 -0.32 1.56 8.55
CA ALA A 66 -0.68 0.32 7.87
C ALA A 66 -1.93 0.47 6.99
N ALA A 67 -2.91 1.28 7.40
CA ALA A 67 -4.19 1.38 6.70
C ALA A 67 -4.03 1.77 5.22
N PRO A 68 -3.26 2.81 4.84
CA PRO A 68 -3.05 3.15 3.43
C PRO A 68 -2.45 1.98 2.63
N MET A 69 -1.47 1.28 3.19
CA MET A 69 -0.83 0.14 2.51
C MET A 69 -1.82 -1.02 2.28
N ILE A 70 -2.64 -1.33 3.29
CA ILE A 70 -3.66 -2.38 3.21
C ILE A 70 -4.72 -2.02 2.18
N PHE A 71 -5.27 -0.80 2.22
CA PHE A 71 -6.31 -0.36 1.29
C PHE A 71 -5.79 -0.23 -0.14
N THR A 72 -4.57 0.27 -0.34
CA THR A 72 -3.95 0.32 -1.68
C THR A 72 -3.71 -1.08 -2.23
N GLY A 73 -3.22 -2.02 -1.42
CA GLY A 73 -3.07 -3.42 -1.82
C GLY A 73 -4.41 -4.06 -2.20
N LEU A 74 -5.47 -3.79 -1.44
CA LEU A 74 -6.82 -4.26 -1.73
C LEU A 74 -7.37 -3.66 -3.04
N ALA A 75 -7.17 -2.37 -3.28
CA ALA A 75 -7.58 -1.69 -4.51
C ALA A 75 -6.89 -2.29 -5.75
N VAL A 76 -5.58 -2.55 -5.67
CA VAL A 76 -4.82 -3.20 -6.74
C VAL A 76 -5.28 -4.64 -6.96
N ALA A 77 -5.57 -5.39 -5.90
CA ALA A 77 -6.10 -6.75 -6.01
C ALA A 77 -7.45 -6.80 -6.78
N ILE A 78 -8.32 -5.81 -6.57
CA ILE A 78 -9.57 -5.66 -7.32
C ILE A 78 -9.29 -5.33 -8.80
N ALA A 79 -8.35 -4.43 -9.08
CA ALA A 79 -7.96 -4.07 -10.45
C ALA A 79 -7.41 -5.28 -11.24
N PHE A 80 -6.58 -6.11 -10.59
CA PHE A 80 -6.06 -7.34 -11.21
C PHE A 80 -7.15 -8.35 -11.55
N ARG A 81 -8.22 -8.46 -10.75
CA ARG A 81 -9.38 -9.29 -11.11
C ARG A 81 -10.07 -8.80 -12.38
N ALA A 82 -10.02 -7.51 -12.67
CA ALA A 82 -10.53 -6.91 -13.91
C ALA A 82 -9.54 -6.97 -15.09
N LYS A 83 -8.39 -7.67 -14.94
CA LYS A 83 -7.28 -7.68 -15.92
C LYS A 83 -6.79 -6.26 -16.27
N PHE A 84 -6.80 -5.37 -15.28
CA PHE A 84 -6.25 -4.03 -15.38
C PHE A 84 -5.01 -3.92 -14.49
N TRP A 85 -3.87 -3.63 -15.11
CA TRP A 85 -2.58 -3.58 -14.41
C TRP A 85 -2.32 -2.16 -13.90
N ASN A 86 -2.96 -1.83 -12.77
CA ASN A 86 -2.84 -0.51 -12.15
C ASN A 86 -1.55 -0.37 -11.34
N ILE A 87 -0.46 0.11 -11.96
CA ILE A 87 0.79 0.44 -11.27
C ILE A 87 0.75 1.87 -10.69
N GLY A 88 -0.18 2.70 -11.19
CA GLY A 88 -0.40 4.08 -10.75
C GLY A 88 -1.08 4.26 -9.39
N ALA A 89 -1.15 3.22 -8.55
CA ALA A 89 -1.91 3.23 -7.30
C ALA A 89 -1.33 4.21 -6.26
N GLU A 90 -0.02 4.44 -6.32
CA GLU A 90 0.68 5.38 -5.44
C GLU A 90 0.29 6.84 -5.72
N GLY A 91 0.26 7.26 -6.99
CA GLY A 91 -0.22 8.57 -7.39
C GLY A 91 -1.71 8.76 -7.11
N GLN A 92 -2.53 7.72 -7.28
CA GLN A 92 -3.95 7.76 -6.91
C GLN A 92 -4.15 7.98 -5.40
N LEU A 93 -3.34 7.30 -4.57
CA LEU A 93 -3.34 7.49 -3.12
C LEU A 93 -2.95 8.93 -2.75
N LEU A 94 -1.88 9.46 -3.36
CA LEU A 94 -1.42 10.83 -3.12
C LEU A 94 -2.46 11.88 -3.53
N ALA A 95 -3.05 11.76 -4.72
CA ALA A 95 -4.11 12.65 -5.16
C ALA A 95 -5.32 12.61 -4.21
N GLY A 96 -5.70 11.41 -3.74
CA GLY A 96 -6.73 11.23 -2.73
C GLY A 96 -6.37 11.89 -1.40
N ALA A 97 -5.12 11.77 -0.95
CA ALA A 97 -4.63 12.38 0.28
C ALA A 97 -4.65 13.91 0.20
N VAL A 98 -4.17 14.50 -0.89
CA VAL A 98 -4.19 15.96 -1.11
C VAL A 98 -5.62 16.50 -1.11
N ALA A 99 -6.53 15.84 -1.83
CA ALA A 99 -7.93 16.25 -1.87
C ALA A 99 -8.61 16.11 -0.49
N SER A 100 -8.29 15.05 0.25
CA SER A 100 -8.76 14.85 1.63
C SER A 100 -8.22 15.94 2.57
N CYS A 101 -6.95 16.31 2.47
CA CYS A 101 -6.35 17.38 3.27
C CYS A 101 -7.03 18.72 3.02
N PHE A 102 -7.36 19.03 1.76
CA PHE A 102 -8.06 20.28 1.43
C PHE A 102 -9.44 20.36 2.09
N VAL A 103 -10.20 19.27 2.08
CA VAL A 103 -11.51 19.20 2.76
C VAL A 103 -11.34 19.24 4.28
N GLY A 104 -10.35 18.51 4.82
CA GLY A 104 -10.08 18.45 6.25
C GLY A 104 -9.63 19.79 6.86
N ALA A 105 -9.11 20.70 6.04
CA ALA A 105 -8.75 22.06 6.48
C ALA A 105 -9.98 22.97 6.72
N ILE A 106 -11.16 22.60 6.22
CA ILE A 106 -12.38 23.38 6.39
C ILE A 106 -12.97 23.07 7.78
N PRO A 107 -13.23 24.08 8.62
CA PRO A 107 -13.77 23.87 9.97
C PRO A 107 -15.19 23.28 9.90
N MET A 108 -15.35 22.06 10.41
CA MET A 108 -16.62 21.33 10.46
C MET A 108 -16.60 20.27 11.57
N PRO A 109 -17.74 19.65 11.94
CA PRO A 109 -17.77 18.56 12.91
C PRO A 109 -16.89 17.38 12.47
N GLY A 110 -16.09 16.81 13.37
CA GLY A 110 -15.07 15.81 13.03
C GLY A 110 -15.61 14.57 12.29
N THR A 111 -16.80 14.08 12.65
CA THR A 111 -17.45 12.95 11.95
C THR A 111 -17.81 13.29 10.51
N LEU A 112 -18.28 14.52 10.26
CA LEU A 112 -18.60 15.00 8.93
C LEU A 112 -17.33 15.21 8.10
N ALA A 113 -16.27 15.76 8.71
CA ALA A 113 -14.97 15.90 8.07
C ALA A 113 -14.45 14.55 7.59
N MET A 114 -14.43 13.53 8.46
CA MET A 114 -13.95 12.19 8.11
C MET A 114 -14.71 11.57 6.93
N LEU A 115 -16.04 11.69 6.91
CA LEU A 115 -16.86 11.17 5.82
C LEU A 115 -16.60 11.91 4.50
N LEU A 116 -16.55 13.25 4.54
CA LEU A 116 -16.30 14.05 3.34
C LEU A 116 -14.88 13.87 2.80
N MET A 117 -13.89 13.77 3.68
CA MET A 117 -12.51 13.44 3.32
C MET A 117 -12.44 12.10 2.59
N ALA A 118 -13.09 11.06 3.13
CA ALA A 118 -13.13 9.74 2.48
C ALA A 118 -13.78 9.78 1.09
N ILE A 119 -14.91 10.49 0.95
CA ILE A 119 -15.62 10.60 -0.33
C ILE A 119 -14.79 11.37 -1.36
N VAL A 120 -14.24 12.53 -0.97
CA VAL A 120 -13.47 13.38 -1.88
C VAL A 120 -12.13 12.75 -2.23
N GLY A 121 -11.48 12.07 -1.29
CA GLY A 121 -10.27 11.28 -1.54
C GLY A 121 -10.52 10.14 -2.52
N ALA A 122 -11.61 9.38 -2.33
CA ALA A 122 -12.02 8.32 -3.27
C ALA A 122 -12.33 8.88 -4.66
N ALA A 123 -13.03 10.01 -4.74
CA ALA A 123 -13.34 10.68 -6.01
C ALA A 123 -12.06 11.16 -6.72
N ALA A 124 -11.12 11.78 -6.01
CA ALA A 124 -9.85 12.22 -6.57
C ALA A 124 -9.01 11.04 -7.09
N GLY A 125 -8.88 9.97 -6.32
CA GLY A 125 -8.21 8.74 -6.77
C GLY A 125 -8.88 8.12 -8.01
N ALA A 126 -10.22 8.11 -8.05
CA ALA A 126 -10.99 7.62 -9.19
C ALA A 126 -10.79 8.49 -10.44
N LEU A 127 -10.76 9.82 -10.29
CA LEU A 127 -10.49 10.76 -11.39
C LEU A 127 -9.09 10.55 -11.97
N VAL A 128 -8.09 10.32 -11.13
CA VAL A 128 -6.74 9.97 -11.57
C VAL A 128 -6.73 8.63 -12.31
N ALA A 129 -7.37 7.60 -11.76
CA ALA A 129 -7.46 6.27 -12.38
C ALA A 129 -8.23 6.29 -13.71
N LEU A 130 -9.13 7.25 -13.91
CA LEU A 130 -9.89 7.43 -15.14
C LEU A 130 -8.98 7.79 -16.33
N VAL A 131 -7.86 8.48 -16.10
CA VAL A 131 -6.92 8.86 -17.16
C VAL A 131 -6.31 7.62 -17.85
N PRO A 132 -5.59 6.71 -17.18
CA PRO A 132 -5.04 5.52 -17.83
C PRO A 132 -6.15 4.58 -18.32
N ALA A 133 -7.28 4.51 -17.63
CA ALA A 133 -8.43 3.71 -18.08
C ALA A 133 -9.00 4.22 -19.42
N THR A 134 -9.17 5.53 -19.58
CA THR A 134 -9.66 6.13 -20.83
C THR A 134 -8.64 6.01 -21.96
N LEU A 135 -7.34 6.17 -21.66
CA LEU A 135 -6.25 5.95 -22.61
C LEU A 135 -6.23 4.52 -23.14
N ARG A 136 -6.43 3.53 -22.26
CA ARG A 136 -6.55 2.13 -22.67
C ARG A 136 -7.77 1.89 -23.56
N ILE A 137 -8.94 2.36 -23.17
CA ILE A 137 -10.21 2.07 -23.88
C ILE A 137 -10.26 2.77 -25.24
N LYS A 138 -9.91 4.05 -25.30
CA LYS A 138 -10.05 4.86 -26.52
C LYS A 138 -8.84 4.76 -27.44
N PHE A 139 -7.64 4.73 -26.88
CA PHE A 139 -6.40 4.88 -27.62
C PHE A 139 -5.53 3.62 -27.62
N LYS A 140 -5.95 2.54 -26.95
CA LYS A 140 -5.23 1.26 -26.86
C LYS A 140 -3.80 1.42 -26.32
N VAL A 141 -3.59 2.42 -25.47
CA VAL A 141 -2.32 2.61 -24.75
C VAL A 141 -2.18 1.53 -23.69
N ASP A 142 -0.95 1.08 -23.47
CA ASP A 142 -0.61 0.13 -22.42
C ASP A 142 -0.94 0.71 -21.03
N ASP A 143 -1.68 -0.05 -20.21
CA ASP A 143 -2.15 0.38 -18.89
C ASP A 143 -1.04 0.38 -17.84
N VAL A 144 -0.03 -0.48 -17.98
CA VAL A 144 1.15 -0.49 -17.10
C VAL A 144 1.92 0.82 -17.28
N VAL A 145 2.25 1.17 -18.53
CA VAL A 145 3.03 2.37 -18.83
C VAL A 145 2.25 3.64 -18.51
N SER A 146 1.00 3.74 -18.94
CA SER A 146 0.20 4.95 -18.72
C SER A 146 -0.10 5.21 -17.25
N SER A 147 -0.37 4.18 -16.46
CA SER A 147 -0.60 4.34 -15.01
C SER A 147 0.70 4.66 -14.25
N LEU A 148 1.83 4.09 -14.66
CA LEU A 148 3.14 4.39 -14.06
C LEU A 148 3.58 5.83 -14.35
N LEU A 149 3.48 6.28 -15.61
CA LEU A 149 3.87 7.63 -16.01
C LEU A 149 3.01 8.68 -15.32
N LEU A 150 1.74 8.37 -15.07
CA LEU A 150 0.83 9.28 -14.37
C LEU A 150 1.26 9.55 -12.92
N ASN A 151 1.92 8.60 -12.24
CA ASN A 151 2.49 8.86 -10.92
C ASN A 151 3.47 10.05 -10.97
N SER A 152 4.33 10.10 -11.97
CA SER A 152 5.34 11.16 -12.12
C SER A 152 4.74 12.55 -12.38
N VAL A 153 3.49 12.62 -12.83
CA VAL A 153 2.76 13.88 -13.03
C VAL A 153 2.12 14.37 -11.72
N ILE A 154 1.85 13.45 -10.79
CA ILE A 154 1.20 13.74 -9.51
C ILE A 154 2.22 14.10 -8.43
N TYR A 155 3.41 13.48 -8.48
CA TYR A 155 4.56 13.84 -7.64
C TYR A 155 5.07 15.25 -7.93
#